data_AF-A0A2E4DRA9-F1
#
_entry.id   AF-A0A2E4DRA9-F1
#
_cell.length_a   1.000
_cell.length_b   1.000
_cell.length_c   1.000
_cell.angle_alpha   90.00
_cell.angle_beta   90.00
_cell.angle_gamma   90.00
#
_symmetry.space_group_name_H-M   'P 1'
#
loop_
_entity.id
_entity.type
_entity.pdbx_description
1 polymer ?
#
loop_
_entity_poly.entity_id
_entity_poly.type
_entity_poly.pdbx_seq_one_letter_code
_entity_poly.pdbx_strand_id
1 'polypeptide(L)'
;MNVGISLDWRVGFGFIVDEILHFEQSFANYCGTEFAISLSTASVGLDLAMISLNLEPEDEVICPAINFKASPLAVLGQRANLVFCEIDPRTFNCDPTDLERRITPKTRAIFPVHMNGLSAPMDDLLDIAECHPHPTSESDW
;
A
#
# COMPACT_ATOMS: atom_id res chain seq x y z
N MET A 1 -20.74 -1.36 26.14
CA MET A 1 -21.27 -1.60 24.78
C MET A 1 -22.78 -1.43 24.82
N ASN A 2 -23.32 -0.41 24.14
CA ASN A 2 -24.76 -0.23 24.02
C ASN A 2 -25.16 -0.24 22.53
N VAL A 3 -25.15 -1.45 21.96
CA VAL A 3 -25.62 -1.75 20.59
C VAL A 3 -27.05 -1.23 20.37
N GLY A 4 -27.81 -0.94 21.43
CA GLY A 4 -29.17 -0.42 21.36
C GLY A 4 -29.30 0.94 20.68
N ILE A 5 -28.26 1.78 20.66
CA ILE A 5 -28.32 3.11 20.03
C ILE A 5 -28.25 2.99 18.50
N SER A 6 -27.45 2.05 17.97
CA SER A 6 -27.33 1.84 16.52
C SER A 6 -28.55 1.15 15.90
N LEU A 7 -29.41 0.53 16.72
CA LEU A 7 -30.64 -0.13 16.29
C LEU A 7 -31.87 0.80 16.33
N ASP A 8 -31.71 2.04 16.81
CA ASP A 8 -32.77 3.04 16.70
C ASP A 8 -32.87 3.52 15.25
N TRP A 9 -33.96 3.15 14.60
CA TRP A 9 -34.27 3.54 13.21
C TRP A 9 -34.32 5.06 12.99
N ARG A 10 -34.41 5.87 14.05
CA ARG A 10 -34.40 7.34 13.98
C ARG A 10 -33.00 7.93 13.90
N VAL A 11 -31.99 7.22 14.40
CA VAL A 11 -30.58 7.63 14.41
C VAL A 11 -29.81 6.91 13.30
N GLY A 12 -30.16 5.65 13.04
CA GLY A 12 -29.49 4.80 12.07
C GLY A 12 -28.07 4.43 12.50
N PHE A 13 -27.32 3.83 11.57
CA PHE A 13 -25.89 3.60 11.74
C PHE A 13 -25.17 4.91 11.36
N GLY A 14 -24.66 5.64 12.36
CA GLY A 14 -23.78 6.79 12.09
C GLY A 14 -22.55 6.37 11.26
N PHE A 15 -21.94 7.31 10.54
CA PHE A 15 -20.82 7.01 9.64
C PHE A 15 -19.54 6.56 10.36
N ILE A 16 -19.34 7.01 11.61
CA ILE A 16 -18.25 6.58 12.51
C ILE A 16 -18.90 6.23 13.84
N VAL A 17 -18.65 5.03 14.34
CA VAL A 17 -19.14 4.52 15.62
C VAL A 17 -17.98 4.03 16.47
N ASP A 18 -18.18 3.99 17.79
CA ASP A 18 -17.13 3.61 18.76
C ASP A 18 -16.49 2.24 18.44
N GLU A 19 -17.25 1.30 17.87
CA GLU A 19 -16.75 0.00 17.46
C GLU A 19 -15.65 0.08 16.40
N ILE A 20 -15.74 1.03 15.47
CA ILE A 20 -14.72 1.24 14.43
C ILE A 20 -13.42 1.73 15.08
N LEU A 21 -13.52 2.74 15.96
CA LEU A 21 -12.35 3.31 16.65
C LEU A 21 -11.66 2.26 17.54
N HIS A 22 -12.44 1.43 18.25
CA HIS A 22 -11.88 0.33 19.04
C HIS A 22 -11.21 -0.74 18.18
N PHE A 23 -11.80 -1.09 17.03
CA PHE A 23 -11.19 -2.03 16.09
C PHE A 23 -9.88 -1.49 15.54
N GLU A 24 -9.85 -0.24 15.06
CA GLU A 24 -8.66 0.42 14.54
C GLU A 24 -7.53 0.44 15.57
N GLN A 25 -7.83 0.88 16.81
CA GLN A 25 -6.83 0.89 17.87
C GLN A 25 -6.30 -0.52 18.20
N SER A 26 -7.18 -1.52 18.24
CA SER A 26 -6.80 -2.90 18.54
C SER A 26 -5.98 -3.52 17.40
N PHE A 27 -6.32 -3.20 16.15
CA PHE A 27 -5.64 -3.69 14.96
C PHE A 27 -4.26 -3.04 14.80
N ALA A 28 -4.13 -1.74 15.05
CA ALA A 28 -2.84 -1.05 15.11
C ALA A 28 -1.90 -1.71 16.13
N ASN A 29 -2.41 -1.98 17.34
CA ASN A 29 -1.65 -2.70 18.37
C ASN A 29 -1.26 -4.12 17.96
N TYR A 30 -2.15 -4.86 17.29
CA TYR A 30 -1.87 -6.20 16.79
C TYR A 30 -0.78 -6.21 15.71
N CYS A 31 -0.83 -5.26 14.78
CA CYS A 31 0.14 -5.10 13.71
C CYS A 31 1.46 -4.43 14.16
N GLY A 32 1.50 -3.82 15.34
CA GLY A 32 2.65 -3.06 15.83
C GLY A 32 2.85 -1.72 15.11
N THR A 33 1.77 -1.10 14.62
CA THR A 33 1.80 0.20 13.94
C THR A 33 1.20 1.31 14.83
N GLU A 34 1.55 2.56 14.57
CA GLU A 34 1.01 3.71 15.34
C GLU A 34 -0.47 3.95 15.06
N PHE A 35 -0.88 3.77 13.79
CA PHE A 35 -2.24 3.98 13.33
C PHE A 35 -2.75 2.80 12.49
N ALA A 36 -4.06 2.65 12.44
CA ALA A 36 -4.78 1.80 11.49
C ALA A 36 -6.08 2.51 11.09
N ILE A 37 -6.49 2.40 9.82
CA ILE A 37 -7.70 3.03 9.28
C ILE A 37 -8.54 1.95 8.60
N SER A 38 -9.80 1.84 9.01
CA SER A 38 -10.76 0.90 8.43
C SER A 38 -11.37 1.49 7.17
N LEU A 39 -11.36 0.72 6.09
CA LEU A 39 -11.86 1.13 4.78
C LEU A 39 -12.86 0.11 4.24
N SER A 40 -13.63 0.54 3.24
CA SER A 40 -14.66 -0.30 2.62
C SER A 40 -14.08 -1.51 1.87
N THR A 41 -12.89 -1.36 1.27
CA THR A 41 -12.19 -2.42 0.55
C THR A 41 -10.67 -2.21 0.59
N ALA A 42 -9.90 -3.29 0.37
CA ALA A 42 -8.45 -3.21 0.22
C ALA A 42 -8.03 -2.30 -0.95
N SER A 43 -8.75 -2.32 -2.09
CA SER A 43 -8.44 -1.47 -3.25
C SER A 43 -8.46 0.01 -2.90
N VAL A 44 -9.47 0.46 -2.13
CA VAL A 44 -9.53 1.86 -1.66
C VAL A 44 -8.36 2.19 -0.74
N GLY A 45 -7.89 1.22 0.05
CA GLY A 45 -6.69 1.39 0.88
C GLY A 45 -5.41 1.52 0.07
N LEU A 46 -5.26 0.74 -1.01
CA LEU A 46 -4.12 0.85 -1.92
C LEU A 46 -4.16 2.19 -2.67
N ASP A 47 -5.32 2.63 -3.14
CA ASP A 47 -5.50 3.94 -3.76
C ASP A 47 -5.11 5.07 -2.78
N LEU A 48 -5.60 5.01 -1.53
CA LEU A 48 -5.27 6.00 -0.50
C LEU A 48 -3.77 6.02 -0.17
N ALA A 49 -3.14 4.84 -0.11
CA ALA A 49 -1.70 4.74 0.08
C ALA A 49 -0.93 5.41 -1.06
N MET A 50 -1.33 5.19 -2.31
CA MET A 50 -0.69 5.86 -3.46
C MET A 50 -0.96 7.36 -3.50
N ILE A 51 -2.15 7.81 -3.08
CA ILE A 51 -2.46 9.25 -2.92
C ILE A 51 -1.52 9.90 -1.92
N SER A 52 -1.23 9.22 -0.80
CA SER A 52 -0.36 9.77 0.26
C SER A 52 1.09 9.98 -0.18
N LEU A 53 1.53 9.34 -1.26
CA LEU A 53 2.89 9.50 -1.81
C LEU A 53 3.06 10.76 -2.66
N ASN A 54 1.96 11.48 -2.95
CA ASN A 54 1.93 12.67 -3.82
C ASN A 54 2.67 12.45 -5.14
N LEU A 55 2.39 11.32 -5.80
CA LEU A 55 3.05 10.95 -7.06
C LEU A 55 2.76 11.96 -8.17
N GLU A 56 3.80 12.31 -8.92
CA GLU A 56 3.72 13.13 -10.13
C GLU A 56 3.70 12.25 -11.40
N PRO A 57 3.24 12.76 -12.55
CA PRO A 57 3.10 11.96 -13.78
C PRO A 57 4.39 11.30 -14.31
N GLU A 58 5.55 11.83 -13.94
CA GLU A 58 6.85 11.27 -14.34
C GLU A 58 7.38 10.23 -13.35
N ASP A 59 6.78 10.11 -12.16
CA ASP A 59 7.21 9.17 -11.14
C ASP A 59 6.97 7.73 -11.59
N GLU A 60 7.90 6.85 -11.25
CA GLU A 60 7.81 5.43 -11.52
C GLU A 60 7.52 4.66 -10.22
N VAL A 61 6.54 3.75 -10.27
CA VAL A 61 6.28 2.79 -9.20
C VAL A 61 6.49 1.38 -9.73
N ILE A 62 7.36 0.63 -9.04
CA ILE A 62 7.70 -0.74 -9.44
C ILE A 62 6.74 -1.73 -8.76
N CYS A 63 6.05 -2.55 -9.55
CA CYS A 63 5.10 -3.58 -9.09
C CYS A 63 5.48 -4.96 -9.67
N PRO A 64 5.28 -6.09 -8.97
CA PRO A 64 5.47 -7.42 -9.57
C PRO A 64 4.54 -7.63 -10.77
N ALA A 65 5.02 -8.28 -11.84
CA ALA A 65 4.28 -8.56 -13.06
C ALA A 65 3.11 -9.53 -12.83
N ILE A 66 3.24 -10.42 -11.85
CA ILE A 66 2.15 -11.29 -11.38
C ILE A 66 1.62 -10.72 -10.07
N ASN A 67 0.42 -10.13 -10.12
CA ASN A 67 -0.26 -9.59 -8.95
C ASN A 67 -1.78 -9.53 -9.15
N PHE A 68 -2.50 -9.05 -8.13
CA PHE A 68 -3.91 -8.70 -8.25
C PHE A 68 -4.06 -7.28 -8.83
N LYS A 69 -5.03 -7.11 -9.73
CA LYS A 69 -5.25 -5.85 -10.48
C LYS A 69 -5.33 -4.57 -9.65
N ALA A 70 -5.67 -4.65 -8.36
CA ALA A 70 -5.77 -3.46 -7.51
C ALA A 70 -4.44 -2.71 -7.38
N SER A 71 -3.31 -3.42 -7.26
CA SER A 71 -1.98 -2.78 -7.13
C SER A 71 -1.60 -1.91 -8.34
N PRO A 72 -1.61 -2.43 -9.59
CA PRO A 72 -1.29 -1.60 -10.75
C PRO A 72 -2.34 -0.52 -11.02
N LEU A 73 -3.61 -0.76 -10.70
CA LEU A 73 -4.66 0.25 -10.85
C LEU A 73 -4.49 1.43 -9.88
N ALA A 74 -4.03 1.18 -8.66
CA ALA A 74 -3.75 2.25 -7.70
C ALA A 74 -2.63 3.18 -8.19
N VAL A 75 -1.57 2.63 -8.78
CA VAL A 75 -0.49 3.41 -9.41
C VAL A 75 -1.02 4.24 -10.57
N LEU A 76 -1.74 3.60 -11.50
CA LEU A 76 -2.27 4.27 -12.69
C LEU A 76 -3.33 5.33 -12.33
N GLY A 77 -4.08 5.14 -11.24
CA GLY A 77 -5.03 6.12 -10.71
C GLY A 77 -4.39 7.46 -10.36
N GLN A 78 -3.12 7.42 -9.91
CA GLN A 78 -2.32 8.60 -9.61
C GLN A 78 -1.62 9.21 -10.83
N ARG A 79 -1.81 8.62 -12.03
CA ARG A 79 -1.14 9.01 -13.29
C ARG A 79 0.37 8.83 -13.30
N ALA A 80 0.91 8.09 -12.33
CA ALA A 80 2.31 7.68 -12.30
C ALA A 80 2.58 6.57 -13.32
N ASN A 81 3.86 6.38 -13.64
CA ASN A 81 4.33 5.33 -14.54
C ASN A 81 4.45 4.00 -13.78
N LEU A 82 3.70 3.00 -14.24
CA LEU A 82 3.79 1.65 -13.73
C LEU A 82 4.96 0.90 -14.39
N VAL A 83 5.92 0.44 -13.59
CA VAL A 83 7.03 -0.39 -14.03
C VAL A 83 6.85 -1.80 -13.48
N PHE A 84 6.70 -2.79 -14.36
CA PHE A 84 6.58 -4.19 -13.91
C PHE A 84 7.95 -4.77 -13.56
N CYS A 85 8.06 -5.51 -12.46
CA CYS A 85 9.18 -6.33 -12.02
C CYS A 85 8.88 -7.80 -12.33
N GLU A 86 9.85 -8.57 -12.85
CA GLU A 86 9.72 -10.02 -12.94
C GLU A 86 9.61 -10.65 -11.55
N ILE A 87 9.07 -11.87 -11.50
CA ILE A 87 8.85 -12.58 -10.24
C ILE A 87 9.85 -13.72 -10.07
N ASP A 88 10.15 -14.08 -8.82
CA ASP A 88 10.77 -15.37 -8.53
C ASP A 88 9.71 -16.47 -8.76
N PRO A 89 9.91 -17.42 -9.69
CA PRO A 89 8.94 -18.46 -10.00
C PRO A 89 8.65 -19.42 -8.83
N ARG A 90 9.45 -19.40 -7.78
CA ARG A 90 9.25 -20.23 -6.57
C ARG A 90 8.29 -19.58 -5.58
N THR A 91 8.29 -18.25 -5.50
CA THR A 91 7.53 -17.48 -4.50
C THR A 91 6.38 -16.69 -5.11
N PHE A 92 6.46 -16.42 -6.42
CA PHE A 92 5.63 -15.46 -7.17
C PHE A 92 5.74 -14.00 -6.70
N ASN A 93 6.60 -13.71 -5.73
CA ASN A 93 6.92 -12.34 -5.32
C ASN A 93 7.93 -11.73 -6.30
N CYS A 94 8.05 -10.40 -6.30
CA CYS A 94 9.02 -9.69 -7.14
C CYS A 94 10.45 -10.19 -6.86
N ASP A 95 11.22 -10.44 -7.92
CA ASP A 95 12.63 -10.81 -7.85
C ASP A 95 13.46 -9.55 -7.52
N PRO A 96 14.15 -9.51 -6.35
CA PRO A 96 14.98 -8.36 -5.98
C PRO A 96 16.03 -8.00 -7.04
N THR A 97 16.58 -8.99 -7.74
CA THR A 97 17.63 -8.76 -8.76
C THR A 97 17.07 -8.05 -9.99
N ASP A 98 15.86 -8.43 -10.42
CA ASP A 98 15.19 -7.77 -11.54
C ASP A 98 14.65 -6.40 -11.13
N LEU A 99 14.16 -6.26 -9.89
CA LEU A 99 13.73 -4.99 -9.34
C LEU A 99 14.85 -3.96 -9.34
N GLU A 100 16.02 -4.30 -8.79
CA GLU A 100 17.17 -3.39 -8.69
C GLU A 100 17.59 -2.87 -10.08
N ARG A 101 17.56 -3.74 -11.10
CA ARG A 101 17.85 -3.36 -12.50
C ARG A 101 16.84 -2.40 -13.12
N ARG A 102 15.63 -2.34 -12.59
CA ARG A 102 14.56 -1.47 -13.08
C ARG A 102 14.51 -0.13 -12.38
N ILE A 103 15.27 0.05 -11.31
CA ILE A 103 15.35 1.34 -10.62
C ILE A 103 15.96 2.37 -11.56
N THR A 104 15.31 3.53 -11.61
CA THR A 104 15.76 4.71 -12.34
C THR A 104 15.74 5.92 -11.41
N PRO A 105 16.32 7.07 -11.80
CA PRO A 105 16.17 8.32 -11.05
C PRO A 105 14.72 8.80 -10.88
N LYS A 106 13.77 8.24 -11.64
CA LYS A 106 12.33 8.53 -11.53
C LYS A 106 11.59 7.56 -10.61
N THR A 107 12.24 6.48 -10.15
CA THR A 107 11.60 5.52 -9.24
C THR A 107 11.28 6.21 -7.91
N ARG A 108 9.99 6.30 -7.61
CA ARG A 108 9.42 6.95 -6.44
C ARG A 108 9.02 5.96 -5.35
N ALA A 109 8.58 4.77 -5.74
CA ALA A 109 8.18 3.74 -4.79
C ALA A 109 8.35 2.32 -5.34
N ILE A 110 8.59 1.39 -4.42
CA ILE A 110 8.45 -0.05 -4.63
C ILE A 110 7.11 -0.47 -4.03
N PHE A 111 6.28 -1.15 -4.81
CA PHE A 111 4.99 -1.69 -4.36
C PHE A 111 5.10 -3.20 -4.18
N PRO A 112 5.44 -3.69 -2.98
CA PRO A 112 5.49 -5.12 -2.71
C PRO A 112 4.10 -5.75 -2.69
N VAL A 113 4.00 -7.00 -3.13
CA VAL A 113 2.80 -7.83 -2.99
C VAL A 113 3.22 -9.12 -2.30
N HIS A 114 2.50 -9.52 -1.25
CA HIS A 114 2.73 -10.76 -0.53
C HIS A 114 1.88 -11.89 -1.15
N MET A 115 2.41 -12.49 -2.22
CA MET A 115 1.66 -13.45 -3.02
C MET A 115 1.28 -14.69 -2.21
N ASN A 116 0.00 -15.07 -2.28
CA ASN A 116 -0.56 -16.23 -1.60
C ASN A 116 -0.29 -16.28 -0.07
N GLY A 117 -0.12 -15.12 0.57
CA GLY A 117 0.19 -15.01 2.00
C GLY A 117 1.66 -15.25 2.35
N LEU A 118 2.52 -15.50 1.37
CA LEU A 118 3.96 -15.53 1.55
C LEU A 118 4.51 -14.11 1.47
N SER A 119 5.18 -13.67 2.54
CA SER A 119 5.83 -12.36 2.58
C SER A 119 6.80 -12.19 1.41
N ALA A 120 6.79 -10.98 0.84
CA ALA A 120 7.79 -10.56 -0.13
C ALA A 120 9.16 -10.53 0.57
N PRO A 121 10.28 -10.60 -0.18
CA PRO A 121 11.62 -10.50 0.39
C PRO A 121 11.90 -9.08 0.90
N MET A 122 11.23 -8.69 1.99
CA MET A 122 11.19 -7.31 2.46
C MET A 122 12.56 -6.77 2.85
N ASP A 123 13.42 -7.61 3.44
CA ASP A 123 14.80 -7.21 3.78
C ASP A 123 15.57 -6.80 2.51
N ASP A 124 15.54 -7.63 1.46
CA ASP A 124 16.19 -7.31 0.18
C ASP A 124 15.58 -6.05 -0.47
N LEU A 125 14.25 -5.91 -0.44
CA LEU A 125 13.57 -4.76 -1.03
C LEU A 125 13.87 -3.45 -0.28
N LEU A 126 13.99 -3.51 1.04
CA LEU A 126 14.35 -2.37 1.88
C LEU A 126 15.81 -1.99 1.66
N ASP A 127 16.73 -2.97 1.62
CA ASP A 127 18.15 -2.75 1.34
C ASP A 127 18.35 -2.07 -0.03
N ILE A 128 17.61 -2.52 -1.04
CA ILE A 128 17.61 -1.90 -2.37
C ILE A 128 17.07 -0.45 -2.30
N ALA A 129 15.96 -0.21 -1.60
CA ALA A 129 15.39 1.13 -1.44
C ALA A 129 16.35 2.09 -0.73
N GLU A 130 17.09 1.61 0.27
CA GLU A 130 18.11 2.40 0.99
C GLU A 130 19.33 2.71 0.12
N CYS A 131 19.74 1.79 -0.76
CA CYS A 131 20.81 2.02 -1.72
C CYS A 131 20.41 3.01 -2.83
N HIS A 132 19.12 3.13 -3.10
CA HIS A 132 18.55 3.97 -4.15
C HIS A 132 17.50 4.95 -3.59
N PRO A 133 17.89 5.87 -2.68
CA PRO A 133 16.95 6.79 -2.06
C PRO A 133 16.36 7.72 -3.11
N HIS A 134 15.04 7.90 -3.06
CA HIS A 134 14.38 8.84 -3.94
C HIS A 134 14.78 10.29 -3.59
N PRO A 135 15.04 11.18 -4.58
CA PRO A 135 15.36 12.57 -4.31
C PRO A 135 14.15 13.30 -3.72
N THR A 136 14.21 13.66 -2.44
CA THR A 136 13.13 14.42 -1.78
C THR A 136 13.12 15.88 -2.23
N SER A 137 11.94 16.41 -2.51
CA SER A 137 11.67 17.82 -2.82
C SER A 137 10.91 18.52 -1.69
N GLU A 138 10.89 19.86 -1.66
CA GLU A 138 10.14 20.62 -0.64
C GLU A 138 8.62 20.36 -0.67
N SER A 139 8.07 19.85 -1.77
CA SER A 139 6.65 19.47 -1.91
C SER A 139 6.28 18.10 -1.33
N ASP A 140 7.26 17.36 -0.80
CA ASP A 140 7.03 16.01 -0.26
C ASP A 140 6.46 16.01 1.18
N TRP A 141 6.27 17.19 1.81
CA TRP A 141 5.77 17.38 3.18
C TRP A 141 4.69 18.44 3.31
#